data_AF-A0A7W1QRN5-F1
#
_entry.id   AF-A0A7W1QRN5-F1
#
_cell.length_a   1.000
_cell.length_b   1.000
_cell.length_c   1.000
_cell.angle_alpha   90.00
_cell.angle_beta   90.00
_cell.angle_gamma   90.00
#
_symmetry.space_group_name_H-M   'P 1'
#
loop_
_entity.id
_entity.type
_entity.pdbx_description
1 polymer ?
#
loop_
_entity_poly.entity_id
_entity_poly.type
_entity_poly.pdbx_seq_one_letter_code
_entity_poly.pdbx_strand_id
1 'polypeptide(L)'
;MLSKLHPTIAALIERLKKRGTQASADEAKFIRDGKAELQVWLTDKRPETIAQLKKLGFEVVLDPTTSKMLIGRLSIEKLAALAELKAVRYIAPQITGG
;
A
#
# COMPACT_ATOMS: atom_id res chain seq x y z
N MET A 1 3.11 -6.54 16.73
CA MET A 1 3.03 -5.07 16.81
C MET A 1 3.06 -4.51 15.39
N LEU A 2 1.89 -4.35 14.77
CA LEU A 2 1.68 -3.95 13.37
C LEU A 2 1.86 -2.43 13.17
N SER A 3 2.85 -1.83 13.82
CA SER A 3 3.01 -0.36 13.91
C SER A 3 3.39 0.34 12.60
N LYS A 4 3.55 -0.42 11.50
CA LYS A 4 3.90 0.10 10.18
C LYS A 4 2.70 0.15 9.22
N LEU A 5 1.56 -0.42 9.60
CA LEU A 5 0.38 -0.46 8.76
C LEU A 5 -0.71 0.43 9.34
N HIS A 6 -1.35 1.22 8.49
CA HIS A 6 -2.60 1.87 8.85
C HIS A 6 -3.67 0.81 9.17
N PRO A 7 -4.50 0.99 10.21
CA PRO A 7 -5.51 0.02 10.62
C PRO A 7 -6.43 -0.43 9.47
N THR A 8 -6.77 0.47 8.55
CA THR A 8 -7.55 0.15 7.35
C THR A 8 -6.87 -0.87 6.43
N ILE A 9 -5.54 -0.81 6.28
CA ILE A 9 -4.78 -1.75 5.46
C ILE A 9 -4.67 -3.11 6.15
N ALA A 10 -4.44 -3.09 7.46
CA ALA A 10 -4.42 -4.32 8.26
C ALA A 10 -5.78 -5.04 8.19
N ALA A 11 -6.88 -4.29 8.37
CA ALA A 11 -8.24 -4.80 8.26
C ALA A 11 -8.54 -5.37 6.86
N LEU A 12 -8.07 -4.71 5.80
CA LEU A 12 -8.19 -5.18 4.41
C LEU A 12 -7.48 -6.52 4.18
N ILE A 13 -6.22 -6.63 4.62
CA ILE A 13 -5.46 -7.88 4.50
C ILE A 13 -6.13 -9.01 5.28
N GLU A 14 -6.62 -8.75 6.49
CA GLU A 14 -7.36 -9.74 7.28
C GLU A 14 -8.69 -10.13 6.61
N ARG A 15 -9.44 -9.18 6.04
CA ARG A 15 -10.66 -9.46 5.27
C ARG A 15 -10.41 -10.34 4.06
N LEU A 16 -9.38 -10.02 3.28
CA LEU A 16 -9.01 -10.78 2.09
C LEU A 16 -8.63 -12.21 2.47
N LYS A 17 -7.88 -12.39 3.56
CA LYS A 17 -7.58 -13.72 4.12
C LYS A 17 -8.85 -14.48 4.53
N LYS A 18 -9.86 -13.78 5.05
CA LYS A 18 -11.15 -14.36 5.45
C LYS A 18 -12.15 -14.59 4.30
N ARG A 19 -11.69 -14.59 3.02
CA ARG A 19 -12.55 -14.69 1.82
C ARG A 19 -13.61 -13.59 1.67
N GLY A 20 -13.41 -12.44 2.33
CA GLY A 20 -14.21 -11.25 2.08
C GLY A 20 -13.71 -10.54 0.83
N THR A 21 -14.31 -10.82 -0.34
CA THR A 21 -13.92 -10.19 -1.63
C THR A 21 -14.35 -8.73 -1.73
N GLN A 22 -15.08 -8.20 -0.74
CA GLN A 22 -15.63 -6.85 -0.79
C GLN A 22 -14.87 -5.93 0.16
N ALA A 23 -14.16 -4.96 -0.42
CA ALA A 23 -13.66 -3.77 0.25
C ALA A 23 -14.82 -3.08 1.01
N SER A 24 -14.63 -2.72 2.27
CA SER A 24 -15.59 -1.92 3.02
C SER A 24 -15.65 -0.50 2.44
N ALA A 25 -16.66 0.29 2.81
CA ALA A 25 -16.85 1.66 2.31
C ALA A 25 -15.60 2.55 2.48
N ASP A 26 -14.82 2.35 3.55
CA ASP A 26 -13.56 3.07 3.78
C ASP A 26 -12.41 2.59 2.89
N GLU A 27 -12.43 1.32 2.48
CA GLU A 27 -11.43 0.72 1.59
C GLU A 27 -11.75 1.04 0.13
N ALA A 28 -13.03 1.10 -0.23
CA ALA A 28 -13.49 1.52 -1.55
C ALA A 28 -13.11 2.97 -1.91
N LYS A 29 -12.75 3.81 -0.93
CA LYS A 29 -12.27 5.18 -1.17
C LYS A 29 -10.91 5.20 -1.88
N PHE A 30 -10.07 4.21 -1.64
CA PHE A 30 -8.74 4.09 -2.25
C PHE A 30 -8.59 2.84 -3.11
N ILE A 31 -9.54 1.89 -3.08
CA ILE A 31 -9.57 0.74 -3.99
C ILE A 31 -10.45 1.09 -5.19
N ARG A 32 -9.85 1.08 -6.38
CA ARG A 32 -10.55 1.18 -7.66
C ARG A 32 -10.17 -0.01 -8.52
N ASP A 33 -11.17 -0.74 -9.01
CA ASP A 33 -10.97 -1.86 -9.94
C ASP A 33 -10.03 -2.97 -9.37
N GLY A 34 -10.15 -3.27 -8.07
CA GLY A 34 -9.29 -4.25 -7.40
C GLY A 34 -7.84 -3.78 -7.13
N LYS A 35 -7.50 -2.53 -7.49
CA LYS A 35 -6.22 -1.89 -7.16
C LYS A 35 -6.42 -0.90 -6.01
N ALA A 36 -5.67 -1.08 -4.92
CA ALA A 36 -5.57 -0.11 -3.84
C ALA A 36 -4.52 0.96 -4.16
N GLU A 37 -4.91 2.22 -4.04
CA GLU A 37 -4.03 3.38 -4.00
C GLU A 37 -3.50 3.59 -2.58
N LEU A 38 -2.19 3.60 -2.45
CA LEU A 38 -1.48 3.51 -1.18
C LEU A 38 -0.30 4.47 -1.18
N GLN A 39 -0.08 5.08 -0.04
CA GLN A 39 1.11 5.86 0.27
C GLN A 39 2.06 5.00 1.08
N VAL A 40 3.24 4.76 0.54
CA VAL A 40 4.29 3.94 1.12
C VAL A 40 5.45 4.84 1.52
N TRP A 41 5.66 5.00 2.82
CA TRP A 41 6.87 5.59 3.35
C TRP A 41 7.93 4.50 3.43
N LEU A 42 9.09 4.79 2.85
CA LEU A 42 10.26 3.95 2.91
C LEU A 42 11.22 4.47 3.97
N THR A 43 11.95 3.55 4.59
CA THR A 43 13.09 3.93 5.46
C THR A 43 14.21 4.53 4.62
N ASP A 44 14.38 4.03 3.41
CA ASP A 44 15.40 4.45 2.46
C ASP A 44 14.89 4.30 1.02
N LYS A 45 15.14 5.31 0.19
CA LYS A 45 14.68 5.37 -1.20
C LYS A 45 15.73 4.77 -2.13
N ARG A 46 16.15 3.54 -1.84
CA ARG A 46 17.15 2.84 -2.67
C ARG A 46 16.52 2.36 -3.97
N PRO A 47 17.29 2.33 -5.06
CA PRO A 47 16.83 1.76 -6.32
C PRO A 47 16.40 0.29 -6.16
N GLU A 48 17.03 -0.47 -5.26
CA GLU A 48 16.65 -1.85 -4.94
C GLU A 48 15.24 -1.97 -4.33
N THR A 49 14.85 -1.03 -3.48
CA THR A 49 13.51 -1.01 -2.87
C THR A 49 12.46 -0.68 -3.92
N ILE A 50 12.73 0.32 -4.76
CA ILE A 50 11.85 0.71 -5.87
C ILE A 50 11.71 -0.44 -6.89
N ALA A 51 12.80 -1.15 -7.17
CA ALA A 51 12.75 -2.33 -8.02
C ALA A 51 11.88 -3.45 -7.43
N GLN A 52 11.97 -3.70 -6.13
CA GLN A 52 11.11 -4.67 -5.44
C GLN A 52 9.63 -4.26 -5.48
N LEU A 53 9.32 -2.99 -5.22
CA LEU A 53 7.98 -2.42 -5.35
C LEU A 53 7.41 -2.68 -6.76
N LYS A 54 8.14 -2.28 -7.81
CA LYS A 54 7.72 -2.49 -9.20
C LYS A 54 7.56 -3.97 -9.53
N LYS A 55 8.44 -4.83 -9.03
CA LYS A 55 8.39 -6.29 -9.22
C LYS A 55 7.17 -6.94 -8.56
N LEU A 56 6.67 -6.37 -7.46
CA LEU A 56 5.42 -6.77 -6.83
C LEU A 56 4.17 -6.31 -7.62
N GLY A 57 4.35 -5.45 -8.62
CA GLY A 57 3.26 -4.81 -9.36
C GLY A 57 2.82 -3.47 -8.76
N PHE A 58 3.65 -2.84 -7.91
CA PHE A 58 3.38 -1.51 -7.39
C PHE A 58 3.65 -0.49 -8.50
N GLU A 59 2.60 0.09 -9.04
CA GLU A 59 2.68 1.19 -9.99
C GLU A 59 2.83 2.50 -9.21
N VAL A 60 4.04 3.06 -9.23
CA VAL A 60 4.31 4.39 -8.65
C VAL A 60 3.59 5.43 -9.50
N VAL A 61 2.58 6.08 -8.92
CA VAL A 61 1.82 7.18 -9.52
C VAL A 61 2.48 8.52 -9.19
N LEU A 62 2.95 8.68 -7.95
CA LEU A 62 3.65 9.88 -7.48
C LEU A 62 4.93 9.52 -6.75
N ASP A 63 6.02 10.16 -7.15
CA ASP A 63 7.34 10.03 -6.54
C ASP A 63 7.84 11.42 -6.09
N PRO A 64 7.41 11.91 -4.90
CA PRO A 64 7.98 13.15 -4.38
C PRO A 64 9.46 12.95 -4.07
N THR A 65 10.31 13.82 -4.61
CA THR A 65 11.78 13.75 -4.43
C THR A 65 12.21 14.29 -3.07
N THR A 66 11.39 15.15 -2.46
CA THR A 66 11.60 15.79 -1.15
C THR A 66 11.24 14.90 0.03
N SER A 67 10.64 13.73 -0.21
CA SER A 67 10.21 12.80 0.84
C SER A 67 10.54 11.35 0.48
N LYS A 68 10.81 10.53 1.49
CA LYS A 68 10.95 9.07 1.34
C LYS A 68 9.59 8.39 1.22
N MET A 69 8.64 9.03 0.56
CA MET A 69 7.27 8.57 0.40
C MET A 69 7.01 8.34 -1.07
N LEU A 70 6.30 7.26 -1.39
CA LEU A 70 5.86 6.92 -2.72
C LEU A 70 4.35 6.77 -2.69
N ILE A 71 3.68 7.31 -3.69
CA ILE A 71 2.26 7.08 -3.89
C ILE A 71 2.13 6.18 -5.10
N GLY A 72 1.36 5.12 -4.96
CA GLY A 72 1.15 4.20 -6.06
C GLY A 72 -0.06 3.34 -5.88
N ARG A 73 -0.37 2.59 -6.92
CA ARG A 73 -1.47 1.64 -6.97
C ARG A 73 -0.92 0.22 -7.00
N LEU A 74 -1.51 -0.65 -6.19
CA LEU A 74 -1.14 -2.05 -6.09
C LEU A 74 -2.39 -2.90 -5.91
N SER A 75 -2.43 -4.08 -6.53
CA SER A 75 -3.50 -5.04 -6.30
C SER A 75 -3.61 -5.38 -4.82
N ILE A 76 -4.85 -5.42 -4.31
CA ILE A 76 -5.11 -5.67 -2.88
C ILE A 76 -4.61 -7.04 -2.40
N GLU A 77 -4.41 -7.98 -3.32
CA GLU A 77 -3.82 -9.29 -3.05
C GLU A 77 -2.31 -9.22 -2.76
N LYS A 78 -1.63 -8.19 -3.28
CA LYS A 78 -0.18 -7.99 -3.12
C LYS A 78 0.18 -7.03 -1.99
N LEU A 79 -0.83 -6.43 -1.35
CA LEU A 79 -0.67 -5.54 -0.20
C LEU A 79 0.08 -6.18 0.98
N ALA A 80 -0.20 -7.45 1.27
CA ALA A 80 0.49 -8.18 2.33
C ALA A 80 1.99 -8.31 2.04
N ALA A 81 2.35 -8.64 0.79
CA ALA A 81 3.75 -8.76 0.36
C ALA A 81 4.48 -7.41 0.40
N LEU A 82 3.79 -6.33 0.05
CA LEU A 82 4.30 -4.96 0.20
C LEU A 82 4.60 -4.63 1.67
N ALA A 83 3.69 -4.99 2.57
CA ALA A 83 3.83 -4.73 4.01
C ALA A 83 4.97 -5.53 4.67
N GLU A 84 5.32 -6.68 4.12
CA GLU A 84 6.44 -7.50 4.60
C GLU A 84 7.81 -6.95 4.22
N LEU A 85 7.89 -6.00 3.27
CA LEU A 85 9.16 -5.38 2.90
C LEU A 85 9.77 -4.64 4.10
N LYS A 86 10.97 -5.04 4.52
CA LYS A 86 11.70 -4.38 5.61
C LYS A 86 12.01 -2.90 5.32
N ALA A 87 12.16 -2.56 4.04
CA ALA A 87 12.40 -1.20 3.59
C ALA A 87 11.17 -0.30 3.74
N VAL A 88 9.98 -0.88 3.93
CA VAL A 88 8.77 -0.12 4.21
C VAL A 88 8.78 0.32 5.66
N ARG A 89 8.71 1.64 5.84
CA ARG A 89 8.57 2.31 7.14
C ARG A 89 7.11 2.35 7.55
N TYR A 90 6.23 2.78 6.64
CA TYR A 90 4.81 2.96 6.93
C TYR A 90 3.97 2.83 5.65
N ILE A 91 2.77 2.28 5.74
CA ILE A 91 1.80 2.22 4.65
C ILE A 91 0.49 2.83 5.12
N ALA A 92 0.01 3.84 4.39
CA ALA A 92 -1.31 4.41 4.56
C ALA A 92 -2.13 4.30 3.27
N PRO A 93 -3.46 4.20 3.38
CA PRO A 93 -4.32 4.36 2.21
C PRO A 93 -4.23 5.79 1.67
N GLN A 94 -4.22 5.95 0.34
CA GLN A 94 -4.38 7.26 -0.27
C GLN A 94 -5.87 7.60 -0.33
N ILE A 95 -6.39 8.16 0.75
CA ILE A 95 -7.75 8.68 0.81
C ILE A 95 -7.68 10.16 0.42
N THR A 96 -7.98 10.50 -0.82
CA THR A 96 -8.26 11.90 -1.16
C THR A 96 -9.65 12.19 -0.60
N GLY A 97 -9.70 12.83 0.56
CA GLY A 97 -10.95 13.33 1.14
C GLY A 97 -11.56 14.34 0.17
N GLY A 98 -12.70 13.99 -0.41
CA GLY A 98 -13.62 14.92 -1.07
C GLY A 98 -14.62 15.45 -0.06
#